data_AF-A0A1Q3WJZ2-F1
#
_entry.id   AF-A0A1Q3WJZ2-F1
#
_cell.length_a   1.000
_cell.length_b   1.000
_cell.length_c   1.000
_cell.angle_alpha   90.00
_cell.angle_beta   90.00
_cell.angle_gamma   90.00
#
_symmetry.space_group_name_H-M   'P 1'
#
loop_
_entity.id
_entity.type
_entity.pdbx_description
1 polymer ?
#
loop_
_entity_poly.entity_id
_entity_poly.type
_entity_poly.pdbx_seq_one_letter_code
_entity_poly.pdbx_strand_id
1 'polypeptide(L)'
;MKSQALTLFDLVERLSLLTRADLRQAGAAQGLQPVHLQVLFYLNQANRFSNTPQALTEYLGLTKGTVSQTVLVLARRRLISRYADPRDGRVVRLILAEGGTTLLKTLSAGGAWRDIVQTASPARVSSAMVVLRQVLAQVQAQSGKRSFGVCASCRHNQRLGPRSYFCGLLQEKLSSPEVRRICREHAPPVAPGTT
;
A
#
# COMPACT_ATOMS: atom_id res chain seq x y z
N MET A 1 30.30 2.91 4.82
CA MET A 1 29.24 1.92 4.47
C MET A 1 28.58 1.27 5.68
N LYS A 2 29.28 0.50 6.55
CA LYS A 2 28.65 -0.12 7.75
C LYS A 2 27.95 0.88 8.68
N SER A 3 28.60 1.99 9.01
CA SER A 3 28.02 3.07 9.82
C SER A 3 26.78 3.70 9.15
N GLN A 4 26.82 3.92 7.83
CA GLN A 4 25.69 4.47 7.07
C GLN A 4 24.48 3.54 7.06
N ALA A 5 24.69 2.22 7.01
CA ALA A 5 23.61 1.24 7.07
C ALA A 5 22.87 1.27 8.43
N LEU A 6 23.62 1.39 9.52
CA LEU A 6 23.06 1.54 10.87
C LEU A 6 22.28 2.85 11.02
N THR A 7 22.82 3.96 10.50
CA THR A 7 22.10 5.24 10.48
C THR A 7 20.80 5.16 9.68
N LEU A 8 20.81 4.53 8.51
CA LEU A 8 19.58 4.36 7.71
C LEU A 8 18.55 3.51 8.45
N PHE A 9 18.98 2.42 9.09
CA PHE A 9 18.10 1.56 9.89
C PHE A 9 17.46 2.34 11.04
N ASP A 10 18.25 3.08 11.82
CA ASP A 10 17.80 3.91 12.94
C ASP A 10 16.78 4.96 12.49
N LEU A 11 17.06 5.67 11.39
CA LEU A 11 16.13 6.67 10.83
C LEU A 11 14.80 6.04 10.41
N VAL A 12 14.83 4.89 9.72
CA VAL A 12 13.61 4.19 9.31
C VAL A 12 12.80 3.71 10.51
N GLU A 13 13.47 3.17 11.53
CA GLU A 13 12.85 2.71 12.77
C GLU A 13 12.20 3.87 13.52
N ARG A 14 12.93 4.98 13.70
CA ARG A 14 12.45 6.17 14.40
C ARG A 14 11.26 6.82 13.71
N LEU A 15 11.32 6.98 12.39
CA LEU A 15 10.20 7.49 11.61
C LEU A 15 8.98 6.57 11.70
N SER A 16 9.19 5.25 11.70
CA SER A 16 8.11 4.27 11.84
C SER A 16 7.45 4.33 13.22
N LEU A 17 8.23 4.52 14.29
CA LEU A 17 7.71 4.68 15.65
C LEU A 17 6.89 5.95 15.82
N LEU A 18 7.40 7.09 15.34
CA LEU A 18 6.70 8.38 15.37
C LEU A 18 5.39 8.31 14.57
N THR A 19 5.44 7.79 13.34
CA THR A 19 4.23 7.59 12.52
C THR A 19 3.19 6.72 13.25
N ARG A 20 3.62 5.65 13.93
CA ARG A 20 2.71 4.80 14.71
C ARG A 20 2.12 5.52 15.92
N ALA A 21 2.87 6.41 16.57
CA ALA A 21 2.37 7.24 17.65
C ALA A 21 1.30 8.22 17.14
N ASP A 22 1.55 8.89 16.01
CA ASP A 22 0.59 9.79 15.38
C ASP A 22 -0.69 9.05 15.00
N LEU A 23 -0.57 7.85 14.41
CA LEU A 23 -1.73 7.02 14.08
C LEU A 23 -2.54 6.61 15.31
N ARG A 24 -1.89 6.36 16.46
CA ARG A 24 -2.61 6.10 17.72
C ARG A 24 -3.42 7.32 18.14
N GLN A 25 -2.82 8.50 18.13
CA GLN A 25 -3.50 9.74 18.51
C GLN A 25 -4.66 10.05 17.55
N ALA A 26 -4.41 9.94 16.25
CA ALA A 26 -5.40 10.16 15.20
C ALA A 26 -6.59 9.19 15.29
N GLY A 27 -6.33 7.92 15.63
CA GLY A 27 -7.36 6.91 15.82
C GLY A 27 -8.13 7.02 17.14
N ALA A 28 -7.50 7.55 18.20
CA ALA A 28 -8.05 7.57 19.55
C ALA A 28 -9.40 8.30 19.64
N ALA A 29 -9.51 9.48 19.01
CA ALA A 29 -10.76 10.26 18.99
C ALA A 29 -11.94 9.49 18.35
N GLN A 30 -11.63 8.50 17.51
CA GLN A 30 -12.61 7.67 16.83
C GLN A 30 -12.70 6.27 17.43
N GLY A 31 -11.97 5.93 18.51
CA GLY A 31 -11.91 4.56 19.04
C GLY A 31 -11.31 3.56 18.06
N LEU A 32 -10.39 4.00 17.20
CA LEU A 32 -9.71 3.17 16.21
C LEU A 32 -8.26 2.91 16.63
N GLN A 33 -7.81 1.67 16.47
CA GLN A 33 -6.42 1.29 16.64
C GLN A 33 -5.61 1.63 15.37
N PRO A 34 -4.28 1.78 15.47
CA PRO A 34 -3.42 2.07 14.31
C PRO A 34 -3.60 1.09 13.16
N VAL A 35 -3.79 -0.20 13.46
CA VAL A 35 -4.00 -1.24 12.44
C VAL A 35 -5.26 -0.98 11.59
N HIS A 36 -6.32 -0.44 12.20
CA HIS A 36 -7.54 -0.08 11.48
C HIS A 36 -7.25 1.02 10.46
N LEU A 37 -6.50 2.05 10.87
CA LEU A 37 -6.12 3.14 9.98
C LEU A 37 -5.18 2.68 8.87
N GLN A 38 -4.19 1.83 9.17
CA GLN A 38 -3.27 1.27 8.19
C GLN A 38 -4.00 0.48 7.10
N VAL A 39 -5.02 -0.31 7.46
CA VAL A 39 -5.87 -1.01 6.49
C VAL A 39 -6.64 -0.02 5.61
N LEU A 40 -7.20 1.05 6.18
CA LEU A 40 -7.90 2.08 5.39
C LEU A 40 -6.94 2.80 4.43
N PHE A 41 -5.75 3.21 4.89
CA PHE A 41 -4.73 3.84 4.04
C PHE A 41 -4.27 2.94 2.91
N TYR A 42 -4.12 1.64 3.18
CA TYR A 42 -3.78 0.66 2.16
C TYR A 42 -4.90 0.51 1.13
N LEU A 43 -6.14 0.30 1.56
CA LEU A 43 -7.29 0.13 0.66
C LEU A 43 -7.54 1.38 -0.20
N ASN A 44 -7.25 2.57 0.33
CA ASN A 44 -7.29 3.82 -0.44
C ASN A 44 -6.30 3.83 -1.62
N GLN A 45 -5.16 3.16 -1.45
CA GLN A 45 -4.06 3.12 -2.42
C GLN A 45 -4.03 1.83 -3.24
N ALA A 46 -4.88 0.84 -2.93
CA ALA A 46 -4.90 -0.47 -3.58
C ALA A 46 -5.75 -0.47 -4.85
N ASN A 47 -5.26 -1.15 -5.89
CA ASN A 47 -6.09 -1.51 -7.04
C ASN A 47 -6.98 -2.72 -6.71
N ARG A 48 -7.87 -3.09 -7.64
CA ARG A 48 -8.77 -4.23 -7.46
C ARG A 48 -8.06 -5.59 -7.36
N PHE A 49 -6.78 -5.70 -7.72
CA PHE A 49 -6.02 -6.94 -7.53
C PHE A 49 -5.42 -7.07 -6.14
N SER A 50 -5.48 -5.99 -5.34
CA SER A 50 -4.80 -5.88 -4.05
C SER A 50 -5.76 -5.56 -2.92
N ASN A 51 -7.07 -5.68 -3.15
CA ASN A 51 -8.08 -5.29 -2.19
C ASN A 51 -8.73 -6.52 -1.52
N THR A 52 -7.93 -7.52 -1.16
CA THR A 52 -8.38 -8.76 -0.50
C THR A 52 -7.81 -8.89 0.91
N PRO A 53 -8.41 -9.69 1.80
CA PRO A 53 -7.82 -10.03 3.10
C PRO A 53 -6.41 -10.64 2.98
N GLN A 54 -6.17 -11.44 1.92
CA GLN A 54 -4.84 -11.98 1.64
C GLN A 54 -3.84 -10.86 1.34
N ALA A 55 -4.21 -9.91 0.49
CA ALA A 55 -3.34 -8.79 0.14
C ALA A 55 -3.00 -7.93 1.37
N LEU A 56 -3.96 -7.74 2.29
CA LEU A 56 -3.72 -7.07 3.59
C LEU A 56 -2.72 -7.83 4.46
N THR A 57 -2.88 -9.15 4.57
CA THR A 57 -1.99 -10.04 5.33
C THR A 57 -0.56 -9.88 4.84
N GLU A 58 -0.37 -9.98 3.52
CA GLU A 58 0.95 -9.93 2.88
C GLU A 58 1.58 -8.54 2.92
N TYR A 59 0.80 -7.48 2.64
CA TYR A 59 1.31 -6.11 2.58
C TYR A 59 1.68 -5.56 3.97
N LEU A 60 0.80 -5.77 4.96
CA LEU A 60 1.00 -5.23 6.30
C LEU A 60 1.82 -6.17 7.20
N GLY A 61 2.10 -7.40 6.75
CA GLY A 61 2.80 -8.41 7.56
C GLY A 61 2.01 -8.86 8.79
N LEU A 62 0.67 -8.85 8.69
CA LEU A 62 -0.24 -9.22 9.78
C LEU A 62 -0.67 -10.69 9.64
N THR A 63 -1.11 -11.29 10.73
CA THR A 63 -1.69 -12.65 10.67
C THR A 63 -3.10 -12.64 10.06
N LYS A 64 -3.53 -13.77 9.51
CA LYS A 64 -4.92 -13.95 9.01
C LYS A 64 -5.96 -13.64 10.09
N GLY A 65 -5.70 -14.03 11.34
CA GLY A 65 -6.57 -13.75 12.48
C GLY A 65 -6.69 -12.24 12.74
N THR A 66 -5.55 -11.53 12.78
CA THR A 66 -5.52 -10.06 12.97
C THR A 66 -6.25 -9.33 11.84
N VAL A 67 -6.03 -9.74 10.58
CA VAL A 67 -6.73 -9.15 9.43
C VAL A 67 -8.22 -9.41 9.50
N SER A 68 -8.64 -10.64 9.82
CA SER A 68 -10.06 -11.00 9.91
C SER A 68 -10.80 -10.17 10.96
N GLN A 69 -10.21 -10.01 12.15
CA GLN A 69 -10.77 -9.18 13.21
C GLN A 69 -10.80 -7.70 12.83
N THR A 70 -9.72 -7.19 12.22
CA THR A 70 -9.65 -5.80 11.74
C THR A 70 -10.73 -5.51 10.70
N VAL A 71 -10.89 -6.40 9.71
CA VAL A 71 -11.91 -6.28 8.66
C VAL A 71 -13.31 -6.32 9.27
N LEU A 72 -13.56 -7.20 10.25
CA LEU A 72 -14.84 -7.27 10.95
C LEU A 72 -15.18 -5.95 11.65
N VAL A 73 -14.23 -5.38 12.41
CA VAL A 73 -14.42 -4.11 13.11
C VAL A 73 -14.69 -2.97 12.12
N LEU A 74 -13.87 -2.84 11.09
CA LEU A 74 -14.03 -1.79 10.07
C LEU A 74 -15.35 -1.92 9.31
N ALA A 75 -15.80 -3.13 8.98
CA ALA A 75 -17.06 -3.38 8.30
C ALA A 75 -18.26 -3.07 9.20
N ARG A 76 -18.24 -3.48 10.47
CA ARG A 76 -19.29 -3.14 11.45
C ARG A 76 -19.44 -1.63 11.61
N ARG A 77 -18.33 -0.90 11.53
CA ARG A 77 -18.30 0.57 11.59
C ARG A 77 -18.60 1.26 10.25
N ARG A 78 -18.95 0.50 9.20
CA ARG A 78 -19.23 1.03 7.85
C ARG A 78 -18.09 1.89 7.29
N LEU A 79 -16.85 1.56 7.65
CA LEU A 79 -15.64 2.19 7.11
C LEU A 79 -15.14 1.45 5.85
N ILE A 80 -15.45 0.16 5.75
CA ILE A 80 -15.23 -0.65 4.56
C ILE A 80 -16.48 -1.44 4.20
N SER A 81 -16.59 -1.83 2.93
CA SER A 81 -17.59 -2.77 2.42
C SER A 81 -16.91 -4.02 1.89
N ARG A 82 -17.64 -5.14 1.95
CA ARG A 82 -17.23 -6.46 1.44
C ARG A 82 -18.14 -6.86 0.30
N TYR A 83 -17.59 -7.41 -0.76
CA TYR A 83 -18.36 -8.01 -1.86
C TYR A 83 -17.62 -9.23 -2.42
N ALA A 84 -18.38 -10.16 -3.00
CA ALA A 84 -17.81 -11.30 -3.72
C ALA A 84 -17.21 -10.82 -5.05
N ASP A 85 -16.04 -11.31 -5.41
CA ASP A 85 -15.44 -10.99 -6.70
C ASP A 85 -16.37 -11.43 -7.85
N PRO A 86 -16.62 -10.58 -8.87
CA PRO A 86 -17.53 -10.91 -9.96
C PRO A 86 -17.09 -12.09 -10.83
N ARG A 87 -15.81 -12.46 -10.82
CA ARG A 87 -15.23 -13.57 -11.61
C ARG A 87 -15.09 -14.85 -10.80
N ASP A 88 -14.78 -14.71 -9.51
CA ASP A 88 -14.71 -15.84 -8.57
C ASP A 88 -15.39 -15.47 -7.26
N GLY A 89 -16.65 -15.88 -7.11
CA GLY A 89 -17.46 -15.57 -5.92
C GLY A 89 -16.88 -16.08 -4.59
N ARG A 90 -15.86 -16.94 -4.61
CA ARG A 90 -15.12 -17.39 -3.42
C ARG A 90 -14.17 -16.32 -2.89
N VAL A 91 -13.73 -15.40 -3.75
CA VAL A 91 -12.82 -14.32 -3.39
C VAL A 91 -13.62 -13.15 -2.80
N VAL A 92 -13.28 -12.78 -1.56
CA VAL A 92 -13.84 -11.58 -0.92
C VAL A 92 -12.98 -10.37 -1.24
N ARG A 93 -13.63 -9.33 -1.78
CA ARG A 93 -13.05 -8.03 -2.07
C ARG A 93 -13.47 -7.01 -1.02
N LEU A 94 -12.57 -6.08 -0.74
CA LEU A 94 -12.70 -5.02 0.25
C LEU A 94 -12.60 -3.68 -0.47
N ILE A 95 -13.48 -2.74 -0.14
CA ILE A 95 -13.39 -1.35 -0.62
C ILE A 95 -13.67 -0.41 0.54
N LEU A 96 -13.15 0.81 0.46
CA LEU A 96 -13.57 1.87 1.35
C LEU A 96 -15.07 2.14 1.14
N ALA A 97 -15.80 2.21 2.24
CA ALA A 97 -17.12 2.80 2.24
C ALA A 97 -16.99 4.32 2.33
N GLU A 98 -18.11 5.03 2.18
CA GLU A 98 -18.15 6.49 2.30
C GLU A 98 -17.57 6.97 3.64
N GLY A 99 -17.97 6.33 4.75
CA GLY A 99 -17.45 6.67 6.09
C GLY A 99 -15.93 6.51 6.21
N GLY A 100 -15.36 5.47 5.59
CA GLY A 100 -13.91 5.28 5.55
C GLY A 100 -13.20 6.34 4.72
N THR A 101 -13.77 6.70 3.57
CA THR A 101 -13.24 7.76 2.70
C THR A 101 -13.27 9.12 3.40
N THR A 102 -14.37 9.46 4.07
CA THR A 102 -14.51 10.70 4.84
C THR A 102 -13.54 10.75 6.00
N LEU A 103 -13.44 9.65 6.78
CA LEU A 103 -12.48 9.55 7.87
C LEU A 103 -11.05 9.83 7.38
N LEU A 104 -10.62 9.21 6.28
CA LEU A 104 -9.27 9.43 5.74
C LEU A 104 -9.03 10.88 5.32
N LYS A 105 -10.05 11.59 4.79
CA LYS A 105 -9.95 13.02 4.48
C LYS A 105 -9.75 13.86 5.75
N THR A 106 -10.50 13.54 6.81
CA THR A 106 -10.43 14.28 8.09
C THR A 106 -9.10 14.06 8.81
N LEU A 107 -8.61 12.82 8.85
CA LEU A 107 -7.42 12.47 9.63
C LEU A 107 -6.15 13.18 9.15
N SER A 108 -6.11 13.70 7.91
CA SER A 108 -4.95 14.38 7.33
C SER A 108 -3.62 13.65 7.58
N ALA A 109 -3.65 12.33 7.80
CA ALA A 109 -2.46 11.56 8.07
C ALA A 109 -1.75 11.38 6.73
N GLY A 110 -0.79 12.25 6.49
CA GLY A 110 -0.18 12.52 5.18
C GLY A 110 -0.08 14.01 4.86
N GLY A 111 -0.91 14.87 5.46
CA GLY A 111 -0.81 16.33 5.39
C GLY A 111 0.45 16.84 6.10
N ALA A 112 0.61 16.50 7.39
CA ALA A 112 1.84 16.85 8.12
C ALA A 112 3.11 16.29 7.43
N TRP A 113 3.05 15.03 6.95
CA TRP A 113 4.16 14.45 6.18
C TRP A 113 4.42 15.18 4.86
N ARG A 114 3.38 15.63 4.15
CA ARG A 114 3.52 16.41 2.91
C ARG A 114 4.25 17.71 3.18
N ASP A 115 3.85 18.42 4.23
CA ASP A 115 4.44 19.72 4.58
C ASP A 115 5.88 19.55 5.09
N ILE A 116 6.14 18.52 5.91
CA ILE A 116 7.51 18.19 6.36
C ILE A 116 8.41 17.83 5.18
N VAL A 117 7.93 17.01 4.23
CA VAL A 117 8.73 16.60 3.07
C VAL A 117 9.05 17.77 2.14
N GLN A 118 8.19 18.80 2.09
CA GLN A 118 8.46 20.03 1.31
C GLN A 118 9.66 20.83 1.82
N THR A 119 10.16 20.56 3.04
CA THR A 119 11.42 21.16 3.53
C THR A 119 12.64 20.66 2.75
N ALA A 120 12.53 19.53 2.04
CA ALA A 120 13.57 19.01 1.17
C ALA A 120 13.25 19.28 -0.31
N SER A 121 14.29 19.44 -1.13
CA SER A 121 14.09 19.63 -2.57
C SER A 121 13.49 18.37 -3.24
N PRO A 122 12.67 18.53 -4.29
CA PRO A 122 12.05 17.39 -5.00
C PRO A 122 13.07 16.34 -5.49
N ALA A 123 14.26 16.78 -5.89
CA ALA A 123 15.35 15.89 -6.30
C ALA A 123 15.84 15.01 -5.14
N ARG A 124 16.08 15.59 -3.95
CA ARG A 124 16.52 14.84 -2.76
C ARG A 124 15.48 13.83 -2.30
N VAL A 125 14.20 14.22 -2.31
CA VAL A 125 13.09 13.31 -1.98
C VAL A 125 13.05 12.14 -2.97
N SER A 126 13.18 12.43 -4.27
CA SER A 126 13.21 11.41 -5.32
C SER A 126 14.37 10.43 -5.15
N SER A 127 15.58 10.93 -4.87
CA SER A 127 16.75 10.09 -4.58
C SER A 127 16.55 9.21 -3.35
N ALA A 128 16.02 9.77 -2.25
CA ALA A 128 15.72 9.01 -1.03
C ALA A 128 14.68 7.90 -1.30
N MET A 129 13.64 8.19 -2.09
CA MET A 129 12.63 7.20 -2.47
C MET A 129 13.20 6.05 -3.31
N VAL A 130 14.18 6.32 -4.18
CA VAL A 130 14.87 5.27 -4.94
C VAL A 130 15.63 4.33 -4.00
N VAL A 131 16.43 4.90 -3.09
CA VAL A 131 17.22 4.11 -2.12
C VAL A 131 16.30 3.29 -1.21
N LEU A 132 15.26 3.90 -0.63
CA LEU A 132 14.33 3.21 0.26
C LEU A 132 13.57 2.08 -0.44
N ARG A 133 13.18 2.26 -1.71
CA ARG A 133 12.53 1.19 -2.50
C ARG A 133 13.48 0.03 -2.76
N GLN A 134 14.74 0.30 -3.08
CA GLN A 134 15.75 -0.74 -3.29
C GLN A 134 15.98 -1.54 -2.00
N VAL A 135 16.16 -0.86 -0.87
CA VAL A 135 16.32 -1.51 0.43
C VAL A 135 15.09 -2.33 0.80
N LEU A 136 13.89 -1.78 0.61
CA LEU A 136 12.63 -2.49 0.87
C LEU A 136 12.52 -3.77 0.04
N ALA A 137 12.82 -3.71 -1.26
CA ALA A 137 12.78 -4.87 -2.14
C ALA A 137 13.74 -5.97 -1.69
N GLN A 138 14.96 -5.61 -1.26
CA GLN A 138 15.94 -6.58 -0.74
C GLN A 138 15.48 -7.22 0.58
N VAL A 139 14.94 -6.42 1.51
CA VAL A 139 14.39 -6.95 2.78
C VAL A 139 13.22 -7.90 2.52
N GLN A 140 12.34 -7.57 1.58
CA GLN A 140 11.22 -8.43 1.19
C GLN A 140 11.71 -9.74 0.59
N ALA A 141 12.66 -9.69 -0.34
CA ALA A 141 13.24 -10.86 -0.98
C ALA A 141 13.89 -11.80 0.04
N GLN A 142 14.72 -11.28 0.95
CA GLN A 142 15.38 -12.07 1.99
C GLN A 142 14.40 -12.71 2.98
N SER A 143 13.26 -12.06 3.22
CA SER A 143 12.22 -12.56 4.13
C SER A 143 11.21 -13.50 3.45
N GLY A 144 11.39 -13.81 2.16
CA GLY A 144 10.39 -14.54 1.37
C GLY A 144 9.03 -13.83 1.27
N LYS A 145 9.00 -12.51 1.52
CA LYS A 145 7.78 -11.70 1.49
C LYS A 145 7.52 -11.21 0.07
N ARG A 146 6.23 -11.14 -0.28
CA ARG A 146 5.80 -10.67 -1.59
C ARG A 146 6.12 -9.18 -1.77
N SER A 147 6.63 -8.81 -2.94
CA SER A 147 6.77 -7.41 -3.32
C SER A 147 5.42 -6.81 -3.72
N PHE A 148 5.26 -5.53 -3.46
CA PHE A 148 4.14 -4.73 -3.97
C PHE A 148 4.71 -3.49 -4.64
N GLY A 149 4.00 -2.97 -5.64
CA GLY A 149 4.42 -1.76 -6.35
C GLY A 149 3.27 -1.09 -7.06
N VAL A 150 3.53 0.09 -7.63
CA VAL A 150 2.53 0.80 -8.44
C VAL A 150 2.32 0.03 -9.73
N CYS A 151 1.07 -0.28 -10.08
CA CYS A 151 0.73 -1.13 -11.22
C CYS A 151 1.36 -0.66 -12.54
N ALA A 152 1.44 0.65 -12.80
CA ALA A 152 2.07 1.22 -14.00
C ALA A 152 3.59 0.94 -14.12
N SER A 153 4.23 0.55 -13.01
CA SER A 153 5.64 0.11 -12.99
C SER A 153 5.79 -1.42 -13.01
N CYS A 154 4.70 -2.17 -13.15
CA CYS A 154 4.72 -3.63 -13.21
C CYS A 154 5.09 -4.10 -14.61
N ARG A 155 5.94 -5.13 -14.73
CA ARG A 155 6.26 -5.79 -16.01
C ARG A 155 5.04 -6.33 -16.75
N HIS A 156 3.94 -6.60 -16.04
CA HIS A 156 2.71 -7.12 -16.61
C HIS A 156 1.75 -6.01 -17.09
N ASN A 157 2.04 -4.72 -16.81
CA ASN A 157 1.21 -3.62 -17.26
C ASN A 157 1.56 -3.23 -18.69
N GLN A 158 0.59 -3.39 -19.60
CA GLN A 158 0.71 -3.04 -21.01
C GLN A 158 -0.11 -1.77 -21.27
N ARG A 159 0.51 -0.74 -21.83
CA ARG A 159 -0.18 0.46 -22.27
C ARG A 159 -0.60 0.29 -23.73
N LEU A 160 -1.89 0.09 -23.95
CA LEU A 160 -2.45 -0.14 -25.29
C LEU A 160 -2.77 1.16 -26.03
N GLY A 161 -2.86 2.28 -25.32
CA GLY A 161 -3.16 3.59 -25.90
C GLY A 161 -3.31 4.69 -24.84
N PRO A 162 -3.85 5.87 -25.20
CA PRO A 162 -4.17 6.92 -24.24
C PRO A 162 -5.19 6.41 -23.22
N ARG A 163 -4.83 6.43 -21.93
CA ARG A 163 -5.69 5.98 -20.80
C ARG A 163 -6.19 4.53 -20.88
N SER A 164 -5.65 3.73 -21.79
CA SER A 164 -6.01 2.32 -22.02
C SER A 164 -4.86 1.42 -21.61
N TYR A 165 -5.14 0.54 -20.65
CA TYR A 165 -4.15 -0.35 -20.05
C TYR A 165 -4.67 -1.77 -19.97
N PHE A 166 -3.76 -2.73 -19.96
CA PHE A 166 -4.07 -4.14 -19.86
C PHE A 166 -3.07 -4.84 -18.95
N CYS A 167 -3.55 -5.75 -18.09
CA CYS A 167 -2.71 -6.63 -17.32
C CYS A 167 -2.47 -7.91 -18.10
N GLY A 168 -1.24 -8.13 -18.58
CA GLY A 168 -0.86 -9.35 -19.29
C GLY A 168 -0.82 -10.61 -18.42
N LEU A 169 -0.78 -10.48 -17.09
CA LEU A 169 -0.84 -11.65 -16.19
C LEU A 169 -2.28 -12.13 -15.98
N LEU A 170 -3.17 -11.22 -15.60
CA LEU A 170 -4.57 -11.54 -15.28
C LEU A 170 -5.50 -11.45 -16.49
N GLN A 171 -4.98 -11.00 -17.63
CA GLN A 171 -5.72 -10.82 -18.88
C GLN A 171 -6.93 -9.89 -18.71
N GLU A 172 -6.70 -8.71 -18.12
CA GLU A 172 -7.76 -7.73 -17.83
C GLU A 172 -7.45 -6.32 -18.29
N LYS A 173 -8.48 -5.63 -18.79
CA LYS A 173 -8.43 -4.17 -19.03
C LYS A 173 -8.39 -3.42 -17.71
N LEU A 174 -7.46 -2.47 -17.60
CA LEU A 174 -7.26 -1.61 -16.43
C LEU A 174 -7.60 -0.17 -16.75
N SER A 175 -8.25 0.49 -15.80
CA SER A 175 -8.51 1.92 -15.88
C SER A 175 -7.29 2.75 -15.47
N SER A 176 -7.26 4.02 -15.89
CA SER A 176 -6.17 4.94 -15.52
C SER A 176 -6.00 5.11 -13.99
N PRO A 177 -7.06 5.20 -13.16
CA PRO A 177 -6.89 5.22 -11.71
C PRO A 177 -6.25 3.95 -11.15
N GLU A 178 -6.58 2.78 -11.68
CA GLU A 178 -6.06 1.50 -11.17
C GLU A 178 -4.56 1.32 -11.42
N VAL A 179 -4.06 1.81 -12.55
CA VAL A 179 -2.62 1.67 -12.85
C VAL A 179 -1.74 2.52 -11.93
N ARG A 180 -2.29 3.56 -11.30
CA ARG A 180 -1.56 4.41 -10.34
C ARG A 180 -1.59 3.88 -8.91
N ARG A 181 -2.22 2.73 -8.68
CA ARG A 181 -2.42 2.14 -7.36
C ARG A 181 -1.50 0.95 -7.11
N ILE A 182 -1.35 0.60 -5.84
CA ILE A 182 -0.62 -0.56 -5.35
C ILE A 182 -1.22 -1.83 -5.96
N CYS A 183 -0.34 -2.70 -6.45
CA CYS A 183 -0.63 -3.97 -7.09
C CYS A 183 0.11 -5.11 -6.39
N ARG A 184 -0.63 -6.11 -5.91
CA ARG A 184 -0.13 -7.37 -5.34
C ARG A 184 0.57 -8.24 -6.37
N GLU A 185 0.08 -8.21 -7.60
CA GLU A 185 0.68 -8.88 -8.75
C GLU A 185 1.81 -8.06 -9.38
N HIS A 186 2.32 -7.05 -8.67
CA HIS A 186 3.47 -6.28 -9.16
C HIS A 186 4.71 -7.18 -9.21
N ALA A 187 5.37 -7.17 -10.36
CA ALA A 187 6.72 -7.67 -10.51
C ALA A 187 7.55 -6.56 -11.19
N PRO A 188 8.81 -6.37 -10.77
CA PRO A 188 9.68 -5.36 -11.34
C PRO A 188 9.86 -5.58 -12.86
N PRO A 189 10.10 -4.52 -13.64
CA PRO A 189 10.46 -4.64 -15.05
C PRO A 189 11.63 -5.60 -15.22
N VAL A 190 11.62 -6.41 -16.28
CA VAL A 190 12.80 -7.19 -16.65
C VAL A 190 13.89 -6.20 -17.04
N ALA A 191 15.06 -6.27 -16.41
CA ALA A 191 16.19 -5.44 -16.79
C ALA A 191 16.58 -5.77 -18.25
N PRO A 192 16.87 -4.77 -19.10
CA PRO A 192 17.37 -5.05 -20.43
C PRO A 192 18.72 -5.76 -20.31
N GLY A 193 18.80 -7.04 -20.72
CA GLY A 193 20.06 -7.79 -20.79
C GLY A 193 20.14 -9.13 -20.05
N THR A 194 19.03 -9.75 -19.63
CA THR A 194 19.07 -11.15 -19.14
C THR A 194 18.14 -12.00 -20.00
N THR A 195 18.67 -12.47 -21.12
CA THR A 195 18.18 -13.64 -21.89
C THR A 195 18.78 -14.90 -21.32
#